data_AF-A0A2G9TUJ2-F1
#
_entry.id   AF-A0A2G9TUJ2-F1
#
_cell.length_a   1.000
_cell.length_b   1.000
_cell.length_c   1.000
_cell.angle_alpha   90.00
_cell.angle_beta   90.00
_cell.angle_gamma   90.00
#
_symmetry.space_group_name_H-M   'P 1'
#
loop_
_entity.id
_entity.type
_entity.pdbx_description
1 polymer ?
#
loop_
_entity_poly.entity_id
_entity_poly.type
_entity_poly.pdbx_seq_one_letter_code
_entity_poly.pdbx_strand_id
1 'polypeptide(L)'
;GEVVIVEDEEGLPILTVIVKCQRGADGVSQMIGNLPSNTRIKHMETRDSQDGSPGWMDVLVELELELGRTAAEAMEAMKGKGLQFYEVSQTMKPPTIETYIEPGSNDAITGSQWFPKTIYDLDICAKRVIMYGAGLDADHPQTASIQLKMREQRLRWYGHVRSRSQNHPVRIAVDSEVEGKRLRGAPKKRWSDAIKKDLSKVTATKEEALDRTKWRRLTETSDPATARN
;
A
#
# COMPACT_ATOMS: atom_id res chain seq x y z
N GLY A 1 2.13 0.71 38.99
CA GLY A 1 2.00 -0.68 38.56
C GLY A 1 2.75 -0.80 37.26
N GLU A 2 3.91 -1.44 37.30
CA GLU A 2 4.74 -1.68 36.13
C GLU A 2 3.97 -2.60 35.19
N VAL A 3 3.71 -2.12 33.97
CA VAL A 3 3.04 -2.92 32.93
C VAL A 3 4.08 -3.92 32.45
N VAL A 4 4.04 -5.12 33.02
CA VAL A 4 4.78 -6.28 32.52
C VAL A 4 4.18 -6.62 31.16
N ILE A 5 4.86 -6.17 30.10
CA ILE A 5 4.57 -6.62 28.75
C ILE A 5 5.12 -8.04 28.69
N VAL A 6 4.23 -9.03 28.77
CA VAL A 6 4.59 -10.43 28.57
C VAL A 6 4.92 -10.58 27.08
N GLU A 7 6.18 -10.83 26.79
CA GLU A 7 6.71 -11.03 25.44
C GLU A 7 6.20 -12.39 24.91
N ASP A 8 5.54 -12.36 23.75
CA ASP A 8 4.78 -13.49 23.20
C ASP A 8 5.61 -14.15 22.09
N GLU A 9 6.24 -15.28 22.38
CA GLU A 9 7.11 -16.02 21.45
C GLU A 9 6.34 -16.96 20.49
N GLU A 10 5.09 -17.33 20.81
CA GLU A 10 4.32 -18.33 20.04
C GLU A 10 3.09 -17.75 19.33
N GLY A 11 2.65 -16.53 19.68
CA GLY A 11 1.50 -15.88 19.06
C GLY A 11 0.15 -16.32 19.66
N LEU A 12 -0.90 -15.55 19.42
CA LEU A 12 -2.21 -15.75 20.07
C LEU A 12 -3.10 -16.69 19.24
N PRO A 13 -3.69 -17.74 19.83
CA PRO A 13 -4.61 -18.61 19.10
C PRO A 13 -5.87 -17.85 18.69
N ILE A 14 -6.30 -18.04 17.44
CA ILE A 14 -7.58 -17.56 16.91
C ILE A 14 -8.47 -18.78 16.67
N LEU A 15 -9.64 -18.79 17.29
CA LEU A 15 -10.67 -19.80 17.14
C LEU A 15 -11.87 -19.20 16.41
N THR A 16 -12.21 -19.76 15.25
CA THR A 16 -13.40 -19.37 14.48
C THR A 16 -14.49 -20.41 14.67
N VAL A 17 -15.64 -19.99 15.18
CA VAL A 17 -16.79 -20.87 15.44
C VAL A 17 -18.07 -20.28 14.89
N ILE A 18 -18.98 -21.15 14.45
CA ILE A 18 -20.36 -20.79 14.14
C ILE A 18 -21.23 -21.25 15.29
N VAL A 19 -21.83 -20.30 16.01
CA VAL A 19 -22.69 -20.56 17.16
C VAL A 19 -24.14 -20.43 16.76
N LYS A 20 -24.97 -21.45 17.05
CA LYS A 20 -26.42 -21.35 16.90
C LYS A 20 -26.98 -20.50 18.01
N CYS A 21 -27.67 -19.43 17.61
CA CYS A 21 -28.23 -18.44 18.51
C CYS A 21 -29.74 -18.31 18.26
N GLN A 22 -30.53 -18.19 19.33
CA GLN A 22 -31.98 -17.99 19.19
C GLN A 22 -32.26 -16.58 18.65
N ARG A 23 -33.17 -16.49 17.68
CA ARG A 23 -33.61 -15.22 17.10
C ARG A 23 -34.55 -14.52 18.09
N GLY A 24 -34.00 -13.59 18.86
CA GLY A 24 -34.71 -12.80 19.88
C GLY A 24 -33.83 -11.67 20.42
N ALA A 25 -34.41 -10.72 21.15
CA ALA A 25 -33.70 -9.52 21.61
C ALA A 25 -32.46 -9.83 22.48
N ASP A 26 -32.53 -10.90 23.28
CA ASP A 26 -31.46 -11.27 24.21
C ASP A 26 -30.56 -12.40 23.70
N GLY A 27 -30.85 -12.97 22.53
CA GLY A 27 -30.17 -14.18 22.05
C GLY A 27 -28.66 -14.00 21.92
N VAL A 28 -28.23 -12.92 21.26
CA VAL A 28 -26.80 -12.61 21.07
C VAL A 28 -26.14 -12.28 22.41
N SER A 29 -26.82 -11.54 23.29
CA SER A 29 -26.30 -11.18 24.61
C SER A 29 -26.09 -12.39 25.50
N GLN A 30 -27.03 -13.34 25.50
CA GLN A 30 -26.90 -14.62 26.19
C GLN A 30 -25.78 -15.47 25.59
N MET A 31 -25.67 -15.50 24.26
CA MET A 31 -24.57 -16.18 23.57
C MET A 31 -23.21 -15.62 23.99
N ILE A 32 -23.03 -14.29 23.96
CA ILE A 32 -21.79 -13.63 24.35
C ILE A 32 -21.45 -13.88 25.82
N GLY A 33 -22.43 -13.82 26.73
CA GLY A 33 -22.22 -14.15 28.14
C GLY A 33 -21.74 -15.59 28.38
N ASN A 34 -22.08 -16.49 27.45
CA ASN A 34 -21.68 -17.89 27.49
C ASN A 34 -20.37 -18.19 26.74
N LEU A 35 -19.73 -17.20 26.11
CA LEU A 35 -18.40 -17.38 25.53
C LEU A 35 -17.33 -17.68 26.61
N PRO A 36 -16.17 -18.24 26.23
CA PRO A 36 -15.12 -18.54 27.19
C PRO A 36 -14.58 -17.25 27.83
N SER A 37 -14.23 -17.30 29.12
CA SER A 37 -13.52 -16.21 29.79
C SER A 37 -12.12 -16.02 29.21
N ASN A 38 -11.59 -14.80 29.31
CA ASN A 38 -10.29 -14.38 28.75
C ASN A 38 -10.22 -14.58 27.22
N THR A 39 -11.30 -14.19 26.52
CA THR A 39 -11.35 -14.18 25.06
C THR A 39 -11.73 -12.80 24.56
N ARG A 40 -11.14 -12.40 23.42
CA ARG A 40 -11.47 -11.17 22.71
C ARG A 40 -12.16 -11.51 21.41
N ILE A 41 -13.35 -10.97 21.21
CA ILE A 41 -14.07 -11.08 19.93
C ILE A 41 -13.38 -10.15 18.93
N LYS A 42 -12.80 -10.72 17.87
CA LYS A 42 -12.20 -9.97 16.75
C LYS A 42 -13.25 -9.56 15.74
N HIS A 43 -14.11 -10.51 15.41
CA HIS A 43 -15.13 -10.37 14.40
C HIS A 43 -16.37 -11.16 14.81
N MET A 44 -17.54 -10.61 14.51
CA MET A 44 -18.82 -11.26 14.73
C MET A 44 -19.74 -10.92 13.58
N GLU A 45 -20.36 -11.95 13.00
CA GLU A 45 -21.28 -11.81 11.89
C GLU A 45 -22.47 -12.74 12.07
N THR A 46 -23.68 -12.21 11.87
CA THR A 46 -24.93 -12.98 11.97
C THR A 46 -25.47 -13.33 10.59
N ARG A 47 -25.93 -14.56 10.41
CA ARG A 47 -26.58 -15.05 9.18
C ARG A 47 -27.85 -15.83 9.50
N ASP A 48 -28.75 -15.90 8.52
CA ASP A 48 -29.89 -16.82 8.61
C ASP A 48 -29.39 -18.26 8.72
N SER A 49 -30.03 -19.08 9.56
CA SER A 49 -29.53 -20.43 9.81
C SER A 49 -29.65 -21.31 8.59
N GLN A 50 -28.60 -22.09 8.30
CA GLN A 50 -28.57 -22.95 7.11
C GLN A 50 -29.63 -24.06 7.15
N ASP A 51 -30.07 -24.46 8.35
CA ASP A 51 -31.10 -25.48 8.54
C ASP A 51 -32.54 -24.98 8.30
N GLY A 52 -32.71 -23.69 8.01
CA GLY A 52 -34.01 -23.08 7.71
C GLY A 52 -34.90 -22.87 8.94
N SER A 53 -34.37 -23.03 10.16
CA SER A 53 -35.14 -22.83 11.39
C SER A 53 -35.45 -21.33 11.60
N PRO A 54 -36.72 -20.90 11.52
CA PRO A 54 -37.07 -19.47 11.58
C PRO A 54 -36.81 -18.84 12.96
N GLY A 55 -36.67 -19.67 14.01
CA GLY A 55 -36.38 -19.24 15.38
C GLY A 55 -34.89 -19.17 15.73
N TRP A 56 -33.99 -19.52 14.81
CA TRP A 56 -32.55 -19.58 15.05
C TRP A 56 -31.77 -18.77 14.00
N MET A 57 -30.55 -18.42 14.33
CA MET A 57 -29.59 -17.76 13.46
C MET A 57 -28.19 -18.30 13.75
N ASP A 58 -27.35 -18.28 12.72
CA ASP A 58 -25.98 -18.73 12.83
C ASP A 58 -25.10 -17.50 13.03
N VAL A 59 -24.29 -17.50 14.09
CA VAL A 59 -23.38 -16.40 14.41
C VAL A 59 -21.95 -16.89 14.22
N LEU A 60 -21.29 -16.40 13.19
CA LEU A 60 -19.86 -16.57 13.01
C LEU A 60 -19.13 -15.67 14.00
N VAL A 61 -18.27 -16.25 14.83
CA VAL A 61 -17.47 -15.53 15.82
C VAL A 61 -16.01 -15.91 15.67
N GLU A 62 -15.15 -14.91 15.49
CA GLU A 62 -13.70 -15.07 15.58
C GLU A 62 -13.22 -14.63 16.95
N LEU A 63 -12.67 -15.57 17.71
CA LEU A 63 -12.20 -15.40 19.08
C LEU A 63 -10.67 -15.41 19.09
N GLU A 64 -10.05 -14.32 19.53
CA GLU A 64 -8.65 -14.30 19.93
C GLU A 64 -8.58 -14.74 21.40
N LEU A 65 -7.91 -15.86 21.65
CA LEU A 65 -7.75 -16.44 22.98
C LEU A 65 -6.52 -15.79 23.65
N GLU A 66 -6.68 -15.30 24.88
CA GLU A 66 -5.57 -14.71 25.64
C GLU A 66 -4.60 -15.79 26.16
N LEU A 67 -3.38 -15.37 26.55
CA LEU A 67 -2.24 -16.23 26.83
C LEU A 67 -2.57 -17.41 27.78
N GLY A 68 -2.18 -18.62 27.36
CA GLY A 68 -2.29 -19.84 28.16
C GLY A 68 -3.60 -20.63 28.00
N ARG A 69 -4.50 -20.22 27.10
CA ARG A 69 -5.72 -20.99 26.81
C ARG A 69 -5.69 -21.60 25.42
N THR A 70 -5.91 -22.90 25.33
CA THR A 70 -5.98 -23.61 24.03
C THR A 70 -7.36 -23.53 23.41
N ALA A 71 -7.46 -23.68 22.09
CA ALA A 71 -8.74 -23.79 21.39
C ALA A 71 -9.61 -24.93 21.94
N ALA A 72 -8.99 -26.06 22.32
CA ALA A 72 -9.69 -27.19 22.92
C ALA A 72 -10.36 -26.83 24.26
N GLU A 73 -9.65 -26.13 25.15
CA GLU A 73 -10.20 -25.66 26.43
C GLU A 73 -11.29 -24.59 26.28
N ALA A 74 -11.18 -23.75 25.25
CA ALA A 74 -12.21 -22.78 24.90
C ALA A 74 -13.48 -23.50 24.41
N MET A 75 -13.34 -24.51 23.54
CA MET A 75 -14.46 -25.32 23.05
C MET A 75 -15.13 -26.13 24.17
N GLU A 76 -14.35 -26.73 25.06
CA GLU A 76 -14.90 -27.47 26.20
C GLU A 76 -15.68 -26.54 27.15
N ALA A 77 -15.19 -25.32 27.38
CA ALA A 77 -15.92 -24.33 28.16
C ALA A 77 -17.23 -23.89 27.50
N MET A 78 -17.26 -23.76 26.17
CA MET A 78 -18.49 -23.46 25.43
C MET A 78 -19.49 -24.61 25.51
N LYS A 79 -19.02 -25.87 25.38
CA LYS A 79 -19.86 -27.06 25.56
C LYS A 79 -20.43 -27.16 26.97
N GLY A 80 -19.60 -26.92 27.99
CA GLY A 80 -20.02 -26.93 29.39
C GLY A 80 -21.08 -25.88 29.74
N LYS A 81 -21.11 -24.76 29.00
CA LYS A 81 -22.14 -23.72 29.11
C LYS A 81 -23.37 -23.96 28.21
N GLY A 82 -23.42 -25.09 27.50
CA GLY A 82 -24.56 -25.51 26.69
C GLY A 82 -24.69 -24.79 25.34
N LEU A 83 -23.63 -24.15 24.84
CA LEU A 83 -23.64 -23.54 23.51
C LEU A 83 -23.64 -24.62 22.42
N GLN A 84 -24.53 -24.49 21.44
CA GLN A 84 -24.47 -25.27 20.21
C GLN A 84 -23.61 -24.53 19.19
N PHE A 85 -22.50 -25.14 18.77
CA PHE A 85 -21.60 -24.52 17.81
C PHE A 85 -20.90 -25.55 16.93
N TYR A 86 -20.38 -25.09 15.81
CA TYR A 86 -19.51 -25.82 14.89
C TYR A 86 -18.17 -25.11 14.81
N GLU A 87 -17.09 -25.88 14.88
CA GLU A 87 -15.75 -25.36 14.63
C GLU A 87 -15.57 -25.13 13.12
N VAL A 88 -15.08 -23.94 12.76
CA VAL A 88 -14.73 -23.61 11.36
C VAL A 88 -13.23 -23.74 11.16
N SER A 89 -12.44 -23.11 12.03
CA SER A 89 -10.98 -23.12 11.92
C SER A 89 -10.31 -22.78 13.25
N GLN A 90 -9.08 -23.27 13.40
CA GLN A 90 -8.13 -22.88 14.43
C GLN A 90 -6.88 -22.35 13.73
N THR A 91 -6.51 -21.11 14.01
CA THR A 91 -5.30 -20.49 13.47
C THR A 91 -4.51 -19.82 14.58
N MET A 92 -3.32 -19.30 14.27
CA MET A 92 -2.50 -18.53 15.21
C MET A 92 -2.24 -17.15 14.63
N LYS A 93 -2.54 -16.11 15.40
CA LYS A 93 -2.08 -14.76 15.12
C LYS A 93 -0.57 -14.72 15.30
N PRO A 94 0.19 -14.24 14.30
CA PRO A 94 1.64 -14.15 14.44
C PRO A 94 2.02 -13.22 15.60
N PRO A 95 3.15 -13.50 16.27
CA PRO A 95 3.65 -12.68 17.37
C PRO A 95 3.90 -11.23 16.91
N THR A 96 3.73 -10.29 17.83
CA THR A 96 3.79 -8.84 17.53
C THR A 96 5.19 -8.40 17.09
N ILE A 97 6.22 -9.16 17.47
CA ILE A 97 7.57 -8.99 16.95
C ILE A 97 7.65 -9.76 15.63
N GLU A 98 7.52 -9.04 14.51
CA GLU A 98 7.87 -9.58 13.19
C GLU A 98 9.39 -9.87 13.18
N THR A 99 9.80 -11.05 13.65
CA THR A 99 11.10 -11.60 13.25
C THR A 99 11.00 -11.87 11.76
N TYR A 100 11.55 -10.96 10.95
CA TYR A 100 11.64 -11.16 9.52
C TYR A 100 12.51 -12.39 9.25
N ILE A 101 11.85 -13.53 9.00
CA ILE A 101 12.51 -14.73 8.51
C ILE A 101 12.49 -14.61 7.00
N GLU A 102 13.68 -14.59 6.38
CA GLU A 102 13.77 -14.62 4.94
C GLU A 102 13.07 -15.88 4.41
N PRO A 103 12.05 -15.75 3.55
CA PRO A 103 11.24 -16.88 3.09
C PRO A 103 12.13 -17.89 2.39
N GLY A 104 12.06 -19.14 2.85
CA GLY A 104 12.89 -20.22 2.34
C GLY A 104 14.23 -20.39 3.04
N SER A 105 14.55 -19.65 4.12
CA SER A 105 15.78 -19.86 4.89
C SER A 105 15.89 -21.29 5.45
N ASN A 106 14.80 -21.85 5.97
CA ASN A 106 14.74 -23.24 6.43
C ASN A 106 14.64 -24.26 5.29
N ASP A 107 13.90 -23.93 4.21
CA ASP A 107 13.71 -24.83 3.08
C ASP A 107 14.96 -24.90 2.16
N ALA A 108 15.80 -23.85 2.15
CA ALA A 108 17.07 -23.78 1.43
C ALA A 108 18.08 -24.83 1.93
N ILE A 109 18.02 -25.18 3.22
CA ILE A 109 18.87 -26.23 3.82
C ILE A 109 18.41 -27.63 3.38
N THR A 110 17.14 -27.77 2.99
CA THR A 110 16.51 -29.03 2.54
C THR A 110 16.44 -29.17 1.01
N GLY A 111 16.86 -28.15 0.26
CA GLY A 111 16.82 -28.12 -1.21
C GLY A 111 15.41 -28.03 -1.81
N SER A 112 14.38 -27.78 -1.01
CA SER A 112 13.00 -27.65 -1.48
C SER A 112 12.64 -26.18 -1.74
N GLN A 113 11.81 -25.94 -2.75
CA GLN A 113 11.29 -24.60 -3.03
C GLN A 113 10.30 -24.19 -1.94
N TRP A 114 10.42 -22.94 -1.47
CA TRP A 114 9.51 -22.39 -0.46
C TRP A 114 8.05 -22.42 -0.94
N PHE A 115 7.14 -22.84 -0.05
CA PHE A 115 5.69 -22.80 -0.25
C PHE A 115 4.98 -22.33 1.05
N PRO A 116 3.88 -21.56 0.96
CA PRO A 116 3.15 -21.12 2.14
C PRO A 116 2.48 -22.32 2.83
N LYS A 117 2.76 -22.49 4.14
CA LYS A 117 2.23 -23.56 4.99
C LYS A 117 0.99 -23.08 5.77
N THR A 118 0.86 -21.77 6.00
CA THR A 118 -0.31 -21.14 6.63
C THR A 118 -0.89 -20.01 5.77
N ILE A 119 -2.13 -19.59 6.02
CA ILE A 119 -2.75 -18.44 5.32
C ILE A 119 -2.00 -17.13 5.58
N TYR A 120 -1.36 -16.97 6.74
CA TYR A 120 -0.55 -15.80 7.09
C TYR A 120 0.80 -15.79 6.37
N ASP A 121 1.29 -16.94 5.89
CA ASP A 121 2.49 -17.00 5.06
C ASP A 121 2.29 -16.28 3.71
N LEU A 122 1.05 -15.95 3.33
CA LEU A 122 0.76 -15.11 2.17
C LEU A 122 1.13 -13.64 2.41
N ASP A 123 1.14 -13.15 3.65
CA ASP A 123 1.51 -11.77 3.98
C ASP A 123 2.99 -11.49 3.68
N ILE A 124 3.82 -12.53 3.78
CA ILE A 124 5.23 -12.51 3.37
C ILE A 124 5.38 -12.16 1.88
N CYS A 125 4.50 -12.73 1.04
CA CYS A 125 4.49 -12.50 -0.41
C CYS A 125 3.79 -11.20 -0.79
N ALA A 126 2.76 -10.80 -0.02
CA ALA A 126 1.94 -9.62 -0.31
C ALA A 126 2.75 -8.33 -0.35
N LYS A 127 3.85 -8.25 0.43
CA LYS A 127 4.77 -7.10 0.45
C LYS A 127 5.85 -7.16 -0.65
N ARG A 128 5.98 -8.26 -1.40
CA ARG A 128 6.99 -8.47 -2.46
C ARG A 128 6.40 -8.35 -3.86
N VAL A 129 5.83 -7.19 -4.19
CA VAL A 129 5.37 -6.88 -5.55
C VAL A 129 6.58 -6.56 -6.44
N ILE A 130 6.91 -7.46 -7.35
CA ILE A 130 8.13 -7.37 -8.18
C ILE A 130 7.92 -6.47 -9.41
N MET A 131 6.70 -6.39 -9.95
CA MET A 131 6.33 -5.58 -11.12
C MET A 131 4.89 -5.08 -11.01
N TYR A 132 4.56 -3.99 -11.73
CA TYR A 132 3.22 -3.38 -11.76
C TYR A 132 2.68 -2.90 -10.39
N GLY A 133 3.57 -2.68 -9.43
CA GLY A 133 3.24 -2.04 -8.16
C GLY A 133 3.14 -0.51 -8.30
N ALA A 134 3.26 0.20 -7.18
CA ALA A 134 3.27 1.66 -7.19
C ALA A 134 4.45 2.27 -8.00
N GLY A 135 5.54 1.52 -8.16
CA GLY A 135 6.64 1.84 -9.07
C GLY A 135 6.40 1.22 -10.44
N LEU A 136 5.60 1.87 -11.28
CA LEU A 136 5.48 1.48 -12.69
C LEU A 136 6.80 1.80 -13.41
N ASP A 137 7.22 0.91 -14.30
CA ASP A 137 8.44 1.09 -15.10
C ASP A 137 8.31 2.29 -16.05
N ALA A 138 9.44 2.88 -16.44
CA ALA A 138 9.49 4.09 -17.26
C ALA A 138 8.99 3.92 -18.70
N ASP A 139 8.76 2.68 -19.14
CA ASP A 139 8.15 2.30 -20.42
C ASP A 139 6.65 2.01 -20.30
N HIS A 140 6.07 2.07 -19.10
CA HIS A 140 4.65 1.86 -18.89
C HIS A 140 3.83 2.99 -19.55
N PRO A 141 2.75 2.69 -20.30
CA PRO A 141 2.03 3.66 -21.14
C PRO A 141 1.38 4.82 -20.38
N GLN A 142 1.09 4.64 -19.08
CA GLN A 142 0.62 5.71 -18.19
C GLN A 142 1.74 6.56 -17.56
N THR A 143 3.00 6.32 -17.90
CA THR A 143 4.11 7.21 -17.53
C THR A 143 4.37 8.22 -18.64
N ALA A 144 4.67 9.46 -18.26
CA ALA A 144 5.02 10.47 -19.26
C ALA A 144 6.32 10.08 -20.00
N SER A 145 6.28 10.10 -21.33
CA SER A 145 7.45 9.74 -22.15
C SER A 145 8.71 10.52 -21.76
N ILE A 146 9.88 9.88 -21.89
CA ILE A 146 11.19 10.49 -21.58
C ILE A 146 11.39 11.84 -22.29
N GLN A 147 10.86 12.01 -23.50
CA GLN A 147 10.96 13.25 -24.27
C GLN A 147 10.21 14.41 -23.61
N LEU A 148 9.06 14.13 -22.97
CA LEU A 148 8.28 15.13 -22.23
C LEU A 148 8.99 15.50 -20.93
N LYS A 149 9.46 14.53 -20.14
CA LYS A 149 10.23 14.79 -18.91
C LYS A 149 11.52 15.58 -19.20
N MET A 150 12.24 15.25 -20.27
CA MET A 150 13.41 16.02 -20.70
C MET A 150 13.06 17.46 -21.09
N ARG A 151 11.92 17.68 -21.77
CA ARG A 151 11.43 19.03 -22.09
C ARG A 151 11.11 19.82 -20.84
N GLU A 152 10.33 19.23 -19.94
CA GLU A 152 9.98 19.84 -18.65
C GLU A 152 11.22 20.28 -17.89
N GLN A 153 12.23 19.42 -17.75
CA GLN A 153 13.47 19.76 -17.05
C GLN A 153 14.21 20.94 -17.70
N ARG A 154 14.28 20.99 -19.04
CA ARG A 154 14.89 22.11 -19.77
C ARG A 154 14.13 23.42 -19.53
N LEU A 155 12.79 23.38 -19.58
CA LEU A 155 11.95 24.56 -19.36
C LEU A 155 11.95 25.01 -17.88
N ARG A 156 12.02 24.07 -16.93
CA ARG A 156 12.16 24.35 -15.50
C ARG A 156 13.47 25.08 -15.21
N TRP A 157 14.58 24.61 -15.79
CA TRP A 157 15.86 25.29 -15.71
C TRP A 157 15.81 26.68 -16.37
N TYR A 158 15.15 26.81 -17.53
CA TYR A 158 15.00 28.12 -18.18
C TYR A 158 14.23 29.11 -17.31
N GLY A 159 13.12 28.69 -16.71
CA GLY A 159 12.38 29.51 -15.74
C GLY A 159 13.25 29.91 -14.55
N HIS A 160 14.05 28.99 -14.02
CA HIS A 160 15.02 29.29 -12.95
C HIS A 160 16.03 30.37 -13.37
N VAL A 161 16.59 30.28 -14.58
CA VAL A 161 17.53 31.29 -15.11
C VAL A 161 16.84 32.64 -15.30
N ARG A 162 15.59 32.66 -15.81
CA ARG A 162 14.83 33.91 -16.01
C ARG A 162 14.45 34.59 -14.70
N SER A 163 14.30 33.83 -13.62
CA SER A 163 14.07 34.36 -12.27
C SER A 163 15.31 35.00 -11.65
N ARG A 164 16.52 34.82 -12.20
CA ARG A 164 17.74 35.47 -11.70
C ARG A 164 17.82 36.93 -12.16
N SER A 165 18.56 37.75 -11.43
CA SER A 165 18.88 39.13 -11.81
C SER A 165 19.46 39.20 -13.23
N GLN A 166 19.18 40.28 -13.95
CA GLN A 166 19.71 40.52 -15.30
C GLN A 166 21.24 40.50 -15.35
N ASN A 167 21.89 40.91 -14.26
CA ASN A 167 23.35 40.94 -14.13
C ASN A 167 23.94 39.57 -13.73
N HIS A 168 23.11 38.53 -13.56
CA HIS A 168 23.60 37.22 -13.16
C HIS A 168 24.32 36.54 -14.34
N PRO A 169 25.54 36.01 -14.15
CA PRO A 169 26.38 35.51 -15.26
C PRO A 169 25.71 34.43 -16.11
N VAL A 170 24.96 33.51 -15.48
CA VAL A 170 24.21 32.47 -16.20
C VAL A 170 23.11 33.04 -17.09
N ARG A 171 22.43 34.10 -16.66
CA ARG A 171 21.38 34.75 -17.46
C ARG A 171 21.99 35.50 -18.64
N ILE A 172 23.07 36.24 -18.39
CA ILE A 172 23.86 36.90 -19.42
C ILE A 172 24.29 35.89 -20.48
N ALA A 173 24.91 34.77 -20.08
CA ALA A 173 25.38 33.74 -21.01
C ALA A 173 24.26 33.10 -21.85
N VAL A 174 23.05 32.95 -21.29
CA VAL A 174 21.89 32.41 -22.01
C VAL A 174 21.29 33.42 -22.98
N ASP A 175 21.27 34.70 -22.61
CA ASP A 175 20.73 35.79 -23.43
C ASP A 175 21.73 36.26 -24.52
N SER A 176 23.04 36.03 -24.31
CA SER A 176 24.09 36.36 -25.29
C SER A 176 23.96 35.57 -26.59
N GLU A 177 23.90 36.30 -27.71
CA GLU A 177 24.02 35.72 -29.05
C GLU A 177 25.49 35.74 -29.49
N VAL A 178 26.05 34.56 -29.80
CA VAL A 178 27.42 34.47 -30.33
C VAL A 178 27.38 34.83 -31.80
N GLU A 179 28.10 35.89 -32.16
CA GLU A 179 28.27 36.32 -33.55
C GLU A 179 29.16 35.34 -34.34
N GLY A 180 28.80 35.10 -35.61
CA GLY A 180 29.57 34.24 -36.52
C GLY A 180 28.70 33.37 -37.44
N LYS A 181 29.28 32.95 -38.56
CA LYS A 181 28.63 32.02 -39.50
C LYS A 181 28.87 30.57 -39.03
N ARG A 182 27.82 29.75 -39.02
CA ARG A 182 27.96 28.31 -38.72
C ARG A 182 28.67 27.60 -39.86
N LEU A 183 29.52 26.63 -39.53
CA LEU A 183 30.07 25.71 -40.52
C LEU A 183 28.94 24.98 -41.25
N ARG A 184 29.10 24.76 -42.57
CA ARG A 184 28.19 23.93 -43.36
C ARG A 184 28.24 22.49 -42.85
N GLY A 185 27.09 21.80 -42.83
CA GLY A 185 26.98 20.39 -42.41
C GLY A 185 25.89 20.19 -41.34
N ALA A 186 26.20 19.39 -40.31
CA ALA A 186 25.35 19.17 -39.14
C ALA A 186 25.95 19.86 -37.89
N PRO A 187 25.73 21.18 -37.68
CA PRO A 187 26.21 21.88 -36.51
C PRO A 187 25.60 21.31 -35.22
N LYS A 188 26.33 21.42 -34.10
CA LYS A 188 25.81 21.08 -32.77
C LYS A 188 24.55 21.88 -32.46
N LYS A 189 23.57 21.25 -31.79
CA LYS A 189 22.34 21.91 -31.35
C LYS A 189 22.67 23.01 -30.34
N ARG A 190 22.18 24.24 -30.57
CA ARG A 190 22.26 25.29 -29.56
C ARG A 190 21.19 25.06 -28.50
N TRP A 191 21.56 25.39 -27.26
CA TRP A 191 20.62 25.46 -26.17
C TRP A 191 19.45 26.40 -26.47
N SER A 192 19.72 27.59 -27.01
CA SER A 192 18.68 28.57 -27.37
C SER A 192 17.70 28.06 -28.42
N ASP A 193 18.18 27.30 -29.42
CA ASP A 193 17.33 26.69 -30.45
C ASP A 193 16.44 25.58 -29.83
N ALA A 194 16.98 24.80 -28.88
CA ALA A 194 16.21 23.78 -28.16
C ALA A 194 15.12 24.40 -27.28
N ILE A 195 15.43 25.47 -26.53
CA ILE A 195 14.45 26.19 -25.71
C ILE A 195 13.36 26.82 -26.57
N LYS A 196 13.70 27.48 -27.69
CA LYS A 196 12.69 28.03 -28.62
C LYS A 196 11.72 26.96 -29.12
N LYS A 197 12.23 25.76 -29.44
CA LYS A 197 11.40 24.62 -29.86
C LYS A 197 10.52 24.08 -28.73
N ASP A 198 11.04 24.04 -27.50
CA ASP A 198 10.27 23.57 -26.36
C ASP A 198 9.16 24.55 -25.97
N LEU A 199 9.44 25.87 -26.00
CA LEU A 199 8.45 26.93 -25.77
C LEU A 199 7.29 26.86 -26.77
N SER A 200 7.59 26.62 -28.05
CA SER A 200 6.53 26.49 -29.06
C SER A 200 5.67 25.23 -28.85
N LYS A 201 6.22 24.19 -28.23
CA LYS A 201 5.47 22.96 -27.91
C LYS A 201 4.54 23.12 -26.72
N VAL A 202 4.84 24.01 -25.77
CA VAL A 202 3.98 24.32 -24.63
C VAL A 202 3.19 25.61 -24.80
N THR A 203 3.27 26.23 -25.99
CA THR A 203 2.62 27.52 -26.31
C THR A 203 2.90 28.61 -25.27
N ALA A 204 4.13 28.66 -24.75
CA ALA A 204 4.55 29.64 -23.75
C ALA A 204 5.51 30.69 -24.32
N THR A 205 5.48 31.91 -23.78
CA THR A 205 6.40 32.99 -24.14
C THR A 205 7.55 33.12 -23.12
N LYS A 206 8.59 33.89 -23.46
CA LYS A 206 9.75 34.08 -22.57
C LYS A 206 9.43 34.95 -21.35
N GLU A 207 8.41 35.78 -21.47
CA GLU A 207 7.94 36.72 -20.46
C GLU A 207 7.14 36.00 -19.38
N GLU A 208 6.40 34.95 -19.75
CA GLU A 208 5.65 34.10 -18.82
C GLU A 208 6.55 33.34 -17.84
N ALA A 209 7.83 33.20 -18.15
CA ALA A 209 8.83 32.62 -17.25
C ALA A 209 9.08 33.45 -15.97
N LEU A 210 8.64 34.71 -15.94
CA LEU A 210 8.76 35.58 -14.77
C LEU A 210 7.70 35.27 -13.70
N ASP A 211 6.52 34.77 -14.11
CA ASP A 211 5.49 34.30 -13.18
C ASP A 211 5.72 32.83 -12.88
N ARG A 212 6.24 32.54 -11.68
CA ARG A 212 6.56 31.17 -11.24
C ARG A 212 5.35 30.23 -11.24
N THR A 213 4.16 30.76 -10.94
CA THR A 213 2.94 29.94 -10.85
C THR A 213 2.41 29.59 -12.23
N LYS A 214 2.32 30.58 -13.11
CA LYS A 214 1.97 30.38 -14.52
C LYS A 214 2.98 29.51 -15.24
N TRP A 215 4.27 29.74 -15.00
CA TRP A 215 5.35 28.95 -15.59
C TRP A 215 5.31 27.48 -15.21
N ARG A 216 5.05 27.17 -13.93
CA ARG A 216 4.92 25.78 -13.48
C ARG A 216 3.77 25.09 -14.23
N ARG A 217 2.58 25.72 -14.27
CA ARG A 217 1.41 25.15 -14.95
C ARG A 217 1.63 24.91 -16.45
N LEU A 218 2.38 25.78 -17.12
CA LEU A 218 2.67 25.65 -18.55
C LEU A 218 3.74 24.59 -18.88
N THR A 219 4.65 24.31 -17.94
CA THR A 219 5.85 23.50 -18.20
C THR A 219 5.84 22.14 -17.51
N GLU A 220 5.02 21.96 -16.49
CA GLU A 220 4.79 20.70 -15.79
C GLU A 220 4.14 19.69 -16.74
N THR A 221 4.77 18.52 -16.87
CA THR A 221 4.16 17.42 -17.60
C THR A 221 3.27 16.68 -16.63
N SER A 222 1.95 16.72 -16.83
CA SER A 222 1.03 15.85 -16.10
C SER A 222 1.43 14.40 -16.36
N ASP A 223 1.91 13.72 -15.31
CA ASP A 223 2.09 12.27 -15.37
C ASP A 223 0.69 11.64 -15.34
N PRO A 224 0.28 10.85 -16.34
CA PRO A 224 -1.03 10.22 -16.33
C PRO A 224 -1.26 9.38 -15.06
N ALA A 225 -0.20 8.81 -14.49
CA ALA A 225 -0.23 8.07 -13.23
C ALA A 225 -0.47 8.95 -11.98
N THR A 226 -0.20 10.26 -12.04
CA THR A 226 -0.38 11.20 -10.91
C THR A 226 -1.68 11.99 -11.01
N ALA A 227 -2.38 11.92 -12.15
CA ALA A 227 -3.75 12.42 -12.29
C ALA A 227 -4.71 11.53 -11.50
N ARG A 228 -4.75 11.71 -10.18
CA ARG A 228 -5.74 11.11 -9.29
C ARG A 228 -7.13 11.73 -9.55
N ASN A 229 -8.13 10.88 -9.72
CA ASN A 229 -9.55 11.22 -9.53
C ASN A 229 -9.82 11.64 -8.09
#